data_AF-A0A127SCB3-F1
#
_entry.id   AF-A0A127SCB3-F1
#
_cell.length_a   1.000
_cell.length_b   1.000
_cell.length_c   1.000
_cell.angle_alpha   90.00
_cell.angle_beta   90.00
_cell.angle_gamma   90.00
#
_symmetry.space_group_name_H-M   'P 1'
#
loop_
_entity.id
_entity.type
_entity.pdbx_description
1 polymer ?
#
loop_
_entity_poly.entity_id
_entity_poly.type
_entity_poly.pdbx_seq_one_letter_code
_entity_poly.pdbx_strand_id
1 'polypeptide(L)'
;MSLDLTNKKKKNQNKHYLYNLGMIALLAVPFLVYFAARSIYGGQIIENKPVSSSSAIAKKVTKTSPETTEAPPPAPKEIVKLEEAKLAVMEADKASMEAMGLAYDYAHMSLVQVVQAYLADAGIDPSQVAFSYKNPATGHTFSMNETQPMTAGSTYKLPLNMLVVDAVAEGKYTLTERFDITNTGYEYKFEHDAYVNQFGGAMSIPDMQEYSLVYSENTPAYALAERLGGLDAAFSMMNKYGTSKGEIPTIRREDNKTTTDYYIQVLEYLYRNQEKYADIIY
;
A
#
# COMPACT_ATOMS: atom_id res chain seq x y z
N MET A 1 22.43 36.40 24.31
CA MET A 1 22.17 34.94 24.14
C MET A 1 20.68 34.56 24.12
N SER A 2 19.75 35.38 24.65
CA SER A 2 18.30 35.04 24.72
C SER A 2 17.50 35.26 23.42
N LEU A 3 17.80 36.30 22.62
CA LEU A 3 17.02 36.64 21.42
C LEU A 3 17.14 35.63 20.25
N ASP A 4 18.25 34.88 20.19
CA ASP A 4 18.55 33.97 19.07
C ASP A 4 17.80 32.63 19.19
N LEU A 5 17.53 32.19 20.42
CA LEU A 5 16.74 30.99 20.72
C LEU A 5 15.24 31.20 20.39
N THR A 6 14.73 32.41 20.59
CA THR A 6 13.33 32.75 20.31
C THR A 6 13.06 32.78 18.80
N ASN A 7 14.00 33.30 18.01
CA ASN A 7 13.89 33.34 16.55
C ASN A 7 14.01 31.95 15.90
N LYS A 8 14.88 31.07 16.41
CA LYS A 8 14.95 29.67 15.95
C LYS A 8 13.66 28.89 16.24
N LYS A 9 13.06 29.05 17.43
CA LYS A 9 11.78 28.41 17.78
C LYS A 9 10.62 28.89 16.89
N LYS A 10 10.51 30.19 16.63
CA LYS A 10 9.48 30.76 15.75
C LYS A 10 9.62 30.29 14.29
N LYS A 11 10.86 30.19 13.79
CA LYS A 11 11.13 29.72 12.42
C LYS A 11 10.82 28.22 12.23
N ASN A 12 11.06 27.40 13.24
CA ASN A 12 10.69 25.97 13.21
C ASN A 12 9.18 25.74 13.35
N GLN A 13 8.47 26.52 14.18
CA GLN A 13 7.01 26.46 14.23
C GLN A 13 6.38 26.84 12.88
N ASN A 14 6.83 27.93 12.25
CA ASN A 14 6.30 28.34 10.95
C ASN A 14 6.55 27.31 9.85
N LYS A 15 7.68 26.60 9.87
CA LYS A 15 7.96 25.48 8.94
C LYS A 15 7.01 24.30 9.16
N HIS A 16 6.70 23.95 10.41
CA HIS A 16 5.72 22.92 10.73
C HIS A 16 4.30 23.31 10.29
N TYR A 17 3.90 24.57 10.49
CA TYR A 17 2.60 25.06 10.00
C TYR A 17 2.49 25.02 8.48
N LEU A 18 3.54 25.42 7.75
CA LEU A 18 3.57 25.36 6.28
C LEU A 18 3.56 23.92 5.75
N TYR A 19 4.25 22.99 6.43
CA TYR A 19 4.23 21.56 6.08
C TYR A 19 2.84 20.93 6.29
N ASN A 20 2.19 21.25 7.42
CA ASN A 20 0.83 20.78 7.70
C ASN A 20 -0.22 21.39 6.75
N LEU A 21 -0.06 22.66 6.34
CA LEU A 21 -0.95 23.30 5.36
C LEU A 21 -0.79 22.68 3.96
N GLY A 22 0.44 22.29 3.59
CA GLY A 22 0.73 21.59 2.33
C GLY A 22 0.09 20.19 2.27
N MET A 23 0.08 19.46 3.39
CA MET A 23 -0.60 18.16 3.50
C MET A 23 -2.13 18.29 3.42
N ILE A 24 -2.72 19.31 4.05
CA ILE A 24 -4.17 19.58 3.99
C ILE A 24 -4.59 19.95 2.55
N ALA A 25 -3.78 20.72 1.83
CA ALA A 25 -4.05 21.08 0.43
C ALA A 25 -3.98 19.86 -0.52
N LEU A 26 -3.10 18.89 -0.23
CA LEU A 26 -2.97 17.66 -1.02
C LEU A 26 -4.16 16.69 -0.85
N LEU A 27 -4.80 16.69 0.32
CA LEU A 27 -5.98 15.85 0.61
C LEU A 27 -7.30 16.45 0.09
N ALA A 28 -7.39 17.77 -0.08
CA ALA A 28 -8.61 18.43 -0.55
C ALA A 28 -8.82 18.36 -2.08
N VAL A 29 -7.75 18.13 -2.86
CA VAL A 29 -7.81 18.10 -4.34
C VAL A 29 -8.54 16.86 -4.89
N PRO A 30 -8.30 15.63 -4.38
CA PRO A 30 -9.11 14.46 -4.76
C PRO A 30 -10.60 14.66 -4.48
N PHE A 31 -10.91 15.32 -3.36
CA PHE A 31 -12.27 15.61 -2.92
C PHE A 31 -13.04 16.47 -3.93
N LEU A 32 -12.43 17.55 -4.45
CA LEU A 32 -13.06 18.44 -5.43
C LEU A 32 -13.24 17.81 -6.82
N VAL A 33 -12.29 16.97 -7.24
CA VAL A 33 -12.35 16.27 -8.55
C VAL A 33 -13.48 15.24 -8.55
N TYR A 34 -13.72 14.54 -7.44
CA TYR A 34 -14.77 13.54 -7.32
C TYR A 34 -16.18 14.14 -7.46
N PHE A 35 -16.47 15.28 -6.81
CA PHE A 35 -17.80 15.93 -6.91
C PHE A 35 -18.08 16.49 -8.31
N ALA A 36 -17.05 16.96 -9.01
CA ALA A 36 -17.18 17.36 -10.41
C ALA A 36 -17.46 16.16 -11.32
N ALA A 37 -16.82 15.01 -11.11
CA ALA A 37 -17.06 13.81 -11.91
C ALA A 37 -18.44 13.18 -11.63
N ARG A 38 -18.88 13.12 -10.37
CA ARG A 38 -20.15 12.48 -10.00
C ARG A 38 -21.38 13.26 -10.49
N SER A 39 -21.29 14.59 -10.54
CA SER A 39 -22.33 15.45 -11.11
C SER A 39 -22.45 15.35 -12.63
N ILE A 40 -21.40 14.92 -13.32
CA ILE A 40 -21.37 14.78 -14.79
C ILE A 40 -21.78 13.35 -15.23
N TYR A 41 -21.44 12.31 -14.45
CA TYR A 41 -21.54 10.92 -14.92
C TYR A 41 -22.45 9.99 -14.10
N GLY A 42 -23.03 10.43 -12.98
CA GLY A 42 -23.71 9.57 -11.99
C GLY A 42 -25.12 9.05 -12.36
N GLY A 43 -25.41 8.80 -13.64
CA GLY A 43 -26.77 8.54 -14.10
C GLY A 43 -26.97 7.33 -15.00
N GLN A 44 -26.33 6.17 -14.78
CA GLN A 44 -26.76 4.90 -15.40
C GLN A 44 -26.53 3.69 -14.48
N ILE A 45 -27.64 2.99 -14.16
CA ILE A 45 -27.69 1.69 -13.47
C ILE A 45 -27.66 0.59 -14.55
N ILE A 46 -26.81 -0.43 -14.40
CA ILE A 46 -26.87 -1.66 -15.21
C ILE A 46 -27.06 -2.88 -14.30
N GLU A 47 -28.14 -3.61 -14.56
CA GLU A 47 -28.55 -4.87 -13.92
C GLU A 47 -27.63 -6.04 -14.28
N ASN A 48 -27.28 -6.85 -13.26
CA ASN A 48 -26.62 -8.15 -13.42
C ASN A 48 -27.63 -9.27 -13.72
N LYS A 49 -27.27 -10.22 -14.59
CA LYS A 49 -27.86 -11.57 -14.60
C LYS A 49 -26.78 -12.67 -14.69
N PRO A 50 -27.01 -13.85 -14.09
CA PRO A 50 -25.98 -14.80 -13.69
C PRO A 50 -25.79 -15.94 -14.69
N VAL A 51 -24.61 -16.57 -14.69
CA VAL A 51 -24.36 -17.84 -15.39
C VAL A 51 -24.08 -18.97 -14.41
N SER A 52 -24.76 -20.07 -14.71
CA SER A 52 -24.98 -21.30 -13.96
C SER A 52 -23.74 -22.19 -13.79
N SER A 53 -23.77 -22.88 -12.66
CA SER A 53 -23.02 -24.08 -12.26
C SER A 53 -23.01 -25.22 -13.27
N SER A 54 -21.93 -26.02 -13.25
CA SER A 54 -21.99 -27.47 -13.49
C SER A 54 -20.96 -28.20 -12.64
N SER A 55 -21.45 -29.20 -11.91
CA SER A 55 -20.79 -30.01 -10.90
C SER A 55 -20.13 -31.28 -11.43
N ALA A 56 -19.12 -31.73 -10.68
CA ALA A 56 -18.76 -33.13 -10.34
C ALA A 56 -18.11 -34.04 -11.40
N ILE A 57 -16.98 -34.65 -11.03
CA ILE A 57 -16.84 -36.10 -10.79
C ILE A 57 -15.57 -36.36 -9.96
N ALA A 58 -15.74 -37.09 -8.86
CA ALA A 58 -14.68 -37.61 -8.02
C ALA A 58 -14.17 -38.97 -8.54
N LYS A 59 -12.87 -39.25 -8.40
CA LYS A 59 -12.39 -40.62 -8.14
C LYS A 59 -11.03 -40.61 -7.44
N LYS A 60 -11.03 -41.29 -6.30
CA LYS A 60 -9.94 -41.52 -5.33
C LYS A 60 -9.19 -42.79 -5.73
N VAL A 61 -7.86 -42.75 -5.80
CA VAL A 61 -6.98 -43.92 -5.67
C VAL A 61 -5.74 -43.52 -4.88
N THR A 62 -5.48 -44.26 -3.80
CA THR A 62 -4.33 -44.14 -2.91
C THR A 62 -3.29 -45.21 -3.26
N LYS A 63 -1.98 -44.87 -3.29
CA LYS A 63 -0.86 -45.69 -2.76
C LYS A 63 0.53 -45.00 -2.94
N THR A 64 1.06 -44.56 -1.80
CA THR A 64 2.44 -44.68 -1.27
C THR A 64 3.70 -44.40 -2.12
N SER A 65 4.36 -43.28 -1.79
CA SER A 65 5.82 -42.89 -1.68
C SER A 65 6.93 -43.64 -2.46
N PRO A 66 7.98 -42.93 -2.94
CA PRO A 66 9.02 -42.47 -2.02
C PRO A 66 9.46 -41.00 -2.16
N GLU A 67 9.83 -40.48 -1.00
CA GLU A 67 10.58 -39.28 -0.67
C GLU A 67 11.69 -38.97 -1.71
N THR A 68 11.53 -37.86 -2.42
CA THR A 68 12.61 -37.24 -3.19
C THR A 68 12.88 -35.89 -2.53
N THR A 69 14.07 -35.76 -1.96
CA THR A 69 14.63 -34.49 -1.51
C THR A 69 14.75 -33.57 -2.72
N GLU A 70 13.73 -32.75 -2.94
CA GLU A 70 13.72 -31.75 -3.98
C GLU A 70 14.72 -30.65 -3.60
N ALA A 71 15.82 -30.55 -4.36
CA ALA A 71 16.76 -29.46 -4.24
C ALA A 71 16.00 -28.13 -4.41
N PRO A 72 16.39 -27.05 -3.70
CA PRO A 72 15.73 -25.76 -3.84
C PRO A 72 15.73 -25.34 -5.32
N PRO A 73 14.61 -24.75 -5.82
CA PRO A 73 14.49 -24.40 -7.21
C PRO A 73 15.65 -23.49 -7.63
N PRO A 74 16.22 -23.70 -8.83
CA PRO A 74 17.32 -22.88 -9.32
C PRO A 74 16.90 -21.41 -9.30
N ALA A 75 17.82 -20.55 -8.84
CA ALA A 75 17.58 -19.10 -8.78
C ALA A 75 17.00 -18.60 -10.11
N PRO A 76 15.97 -17.72 -10.08
CA PRO A 76 15.35 -17.23 -11.30
C PRO A 76 16.43 -16.64 -12.21
N LYS A 77 16.56 -17.19 -13.42
CA LYS A 77 17.41 -16.62 -14.46
C LYS A 77 16.90 -15.20 -14.70
N GLU A 78 17.80 -14.23 -14.55
CA GLU A 78 17.56 -12.86 -14.98
C GLU A 78 16.86 -12.89 -16.35
N ILE A 79 15.79 -12.11 -16.52
CA ILE A 79 15.19 -11.92 -17.85
C ILE A 79 16.21 -11.11 -18.63
N VAL A 80 17.27 -11.76 -19.11
CA VAL A 80 18.28 -11.16 -19.97
C VAL A 80 17.58 -10.98 -21.31
N LYS A 81 16.92 -9.83 -21.49
CA LYS A 81 16.64 -9.32 -22.83
C LYS A 81 17.99 -9.29 -23.56
N LEU A 82 18.02 -9.81 -24.78
CA LEU A 82 19.19 -9.70 -25.66
C LEU A 82 19.63 -8.24 -25.70
N GLU A 83 20.94 -8.01 -25.77
CA GLU A 83 21.53 -6.67 -25.75
C GLU A 83 20.90 -5.75 -26.80
N GLU A 84 20.66 -6.29 -28.00
CA GLU A 84 19.96 -5.60 -29.09
C GLU A 84 18.53 -5.17 -28.72
N ALA A 85 17.80 -6.00 -27.99
CA ALA A 85 16.44 -5.69 -27.54
C ALA A 85 16.45 -4.65 -26.41
N LYS A 86 17.48 -4.63 -25.55
CA LYS A 86 17.66 -3.55 -24.56
C LYS A 86 17.95 -2.23 -25.26
N LEU A 87 18.90 -2.22 -26.18
CA LEU A 87 19.28 -1.03 -26.95
C LEU A 87 18.10 -0.48 -27.77
N ALA A 88 17.29 -1.34 -28.39
CA ALA A 88 16.12 -0.91 -29.15
C ALA A 88 15.06 -0.21 -28.28
N VAL A 89 14.80 -0.71 -27.07
CA VAL A 89 13.89 -0.06 -26.12
C VAL A 89 14.47 1.27 -25.63
N MET A 90 15.77 1.30 -25.32
CA MET A 90 16.44 2.53 -24.92
C MET A 90 16.40 3.61 -25.99
N GLU A 91 16.66 3.26 -27.26
CA GLU A 91 16.64 4.24 -28.36
C GLU A 91 15.22 4.75 -28.62
N ALA A 92 14.21 3.89 -28.47
CA ALA A 92 12.81 4.29 -28.61
C ALA A 92 12.37 5.30 -27.53
N ASP A 93 12.84 5.14 -26.29
CA ASP A 93 12.47 5.99 -25.15
C ASP A 93 13.43 7.17 -24.92
N LYS A 94 14.55 7.22 -25.65
CA LYS A 94 15.65 8.17 -25.46
C LYS A 94 15.21 9.62 -25.37
N ALA A 95 14.41 10.09 -26.34
CA ALA A 95 13.96 11.48 -26.38
C ALA A 95 13.13 11.86 -25.13
N SER A 96 12.27 10.95 -24.67
CA SER A 96 11.46 11.14 -23.46
C SER A 96 12.32 11.15 -22.21
N MET A 97 13.30 10.24 -22.13
CA MET A 97 14.22 10.11 -21.00
C MET A 97 15.13 11.33 -20.89
N GLU A 98 15.70 11.80 -22.00
CA GLU A 98 16.50 13.04 -22.06
C GLU A 98 15.66 14.25 -21.63
N ALA A 99 14.42 14.37 -22.09
CA ALA A 99 13.52 15.46 -21.70
C ALA A 99 13.21 15.47 -20.19
N MET A 100 13.23 14.32 -19.52
CA MET A 100 13.02 14.18 -18.08
C MET A 100 14.32 14.24 -17.25
N GLY A 101 15.50 14.37 -17.89
CA GLY A 101 16.79 14.28 -17.20
C GLY A 101 17.11 12.87 -16.67
N LEU A 102 16.58 11.84 -17.34
CA LEU A 102 16.75 10.43 -16.99
C LEU A 102 17.67 9.72 -17.99
N ALA A 103 18.74 10.38 -18.43
CA ALA A 103 19.68 9.82 -19.40
C ALA A 103 20.85 9.11 -18.68
N TYR A 104 20.65 7.83 -18.33
CA TYR A 104 21.67 6.95 -17.73
C TYR A 104 22.09 5.83 -18.68
N ASP A 105 23.15 5.10 -18.34
CA ASP A 105 23.62 3.94 -19.10
C ASP A 105 22.83 2.66 -18.73
N TYR A 106 21.54 2.61 -19.07
CA TYR A 106 20.66 1.50 -18.71
C TYR A 106 21.06 0.16 -19.37
N ALA A 107 21.90 0.18 -20.41
CA ALA A 107 22.42 -1.03 -21.03
C ALA A 107 23.42 -1.75 -20.10
N HIS A 108 24.26 -0.97 -19.39
CA HIS A 108 25.34 -1.50 -18.56
C HIS A 108 25.12 -1.30 -17.04
N MET A 109 24.10 -0.54 -16.63
CA MET A 109 23.75 -0.32 -15.23
C MET A 109 22.59 -1.22 -14.79
N SER A 110 22.72 -1.81 -13.61
CA SER A 110 21.60 -2.43 -12.89
C SER A 110 20.58 -1.37 -12.44
N LEU A 111 19.36 -1.80 -12.13
CA LEU A 111 18.33 -0.90 -11.57
C LEU A 111 18.81 -0.13 -10.34
N VAL A 112 19.53 -0.80 -9.42
CA VAL A 112 20.06 -0.15 -8.21
C VAL A 112 21.08 0.94 -8.57
N GLN A 113 21.98 0.67 -9.52
CA GLN A 113 22.95 1.67 -9.97
C GLN A 113 22.28 2.86 -10.65
N VAL A 114 21.24 2.64 -11.47
CA VAL A 114 20.47 3.72 -12.09
C VAL A 114 19.81 4.58 -11.03
N VAL A 115 19.15 3.97 -10.05
CA VAL A 115 18.52 4.70 -8.94
C VAL A 115 19.57 5.50 -8.17
N GLN A 116 20.73 4.91 -7.84
CA GLN A 116 21.79 5.60 -7.13
C GLN A 116 22.37 6.78 -7.92
N ALA A 117 22.55 6.64 -9.23
CA ALA A 117 23.00 7.74 -10.09
C ALA A 117 21.97 8.88 -10.11
N TYR A 118 20.68 8.54 -10.24
CA TYR A 118 19.60 9.53 -10.16
C TYR A 118 19.59 10.27 -8.82
N LEU A 119 19.73 9.56 -7.71
CA LEU A 119 19.77 10.18 -6.39
C LEU A 119 20.99 11.09 -6.24
N ALA A 120 22.15 10.70 -6.77
CA ALA A 120 23.36 11.53 -6.78
C ALA A 120 23.16 12.81 -7.59
N ASP A 121 22.60 12.71 -8.80
CA ASP A 121 22.34 13.85 -9.68
C ASP A 121 21.29 14.80 -9.07
N ALA A 122 20.28 14.26 -8.37
CA ALA A 122 19.27 15.02 -7.65
C ALA A 122 19.76 15.59 -6.30
N GLY A 123 20.97 15.23 -5.84
CA GLY A 123 21.50 15.63 -4.54
C GLY A 123 20.73 15.04 -3.35
N ILE A 124 20.13 13.86 -3.52
CA ILE A 124 19.37 13.12 -2.50
C ILE A 124 20.29 12.07 -1.87
N ASP A 125 20.36 12.04 -0.54
CA ASP A 125 21.10 11.01 0.18
C ASP A 125 20.45 9.63 -0.08
N PRO A 126 21.20 8.63 -0.61
CA PRO A 126 20.64 7.32 -0.90
C PRO A 126 19.99 6.63 0.30
N SER A 127 20.41 6.95 1.53
CA SER A 127 19.78 6.43 2.76
C SER A 127 18.36 6.96 2.99
N GLN A 128 17.90 7.97 2.25
CA GLN A 128 16.53 8.49 2.34
C GLN A 128 15.54 7.72 1.44
N VAL A 129 16.04 6.80 0.62
CA VAL A 129 15.22 6.03 -0.32
C VAL A 129 15.44 4.54 -0.08
N ALA A 130 14.33 3.79 -0.02
CA ALA A 130 14.35 2.33 -0.06
C ALA A 130 13.31 1.87 -1.07
N PHE A 131 13.60 0.75 -1.73
CA PHE A 131 12.63 0.09 -2.58
C PHE A 131 12.82 -1.43 -2.53
N SER A 132 11.71 -2.12 -2.74
CA SER A 132 11.67 -3.54 -3.03
C SER A 132 10.75 -3.75 -4.22
N TYR A 133 11.18 -4.56 -5.18
CA TYR A 133 10.41 -4.92 -6.36
C TYR A 133 10.41 -6.44 -6.51
N LYS A 134 9.29 -6.99 -6.96
CA LYS A 134 9.16 -8.39 -7.34
C LYS A 134 8.27 -8.53 -8.56
N ASN A 135 8.77 -9.23 -9.57
CA ASN A 135 7.95 -9.69 -10.69
C ASN A 135 7.27 -11.00 -10.28
N PRO A 136 5.93 -11.05 -10.17
CA PRO A 136 5.24 -12.25 -9.71
C PRO A 136 5.28 -13.40 -10.74
N ALA A 137 5.45 -13.11 -12.03
CA ALA A 137 5.48 -14.13 -13.09
C ALA A 137 6.83 -14.87 -13.15
N THR A 138 7.93 -14.17 -12.84
CA THR A 138 9.28 -14.74 -12.93
C THR A 138 9.96 -14.95 -11.59
N GLY A 139 9.43 -14.35 -10.52
CA GLY A 139 10.06 -14.33 -9.19
C GLY A 139 11.28 -13.41 -9.09
N HIS A 140 11.64 -12.69 -10.15
CA HIS A 140 12.77 -11.77 -10.14
C HIS A 140 12.53 -10.60 -9.18
N THR A 141 13.51 -10.29 -8.35
CA THR A 141 13.46 -9.23 -7.34
C THR A 141 14.60 -8.23 -7.49
N PHE A 142 14.33 -6.97 -7.13
CA PHE A 142 15.36 -5.95 -6.87
C PHE A 142 15.09 -5.30 -5.53
N SER A 143 16.15 -4.91 -4.82
CA SER A 143 15.98 -4.12 -3.61
C SER A 143 17.14 -3.16 -3.37
N MET A 144 16.84 -2.09 -2.64
CA MET A 144 17.81 -1.15 -2.09
C MET A 144 17.31 -0.72 -0.71
N ASN A 145 18.17 -0.83 0.30
CA ASN A 145 17.88 -0.45 1.69
C ASN A 145 16.63 -1.14 2.27
N GLU A 146 16.35 -2.41 1.90
CA GLU A 146 15.02 -2.98 2.14
C GLU A 146 14.66 -3.19 3.60
N THR A 147 15.65 -3.33 4.47
CA THR A 147 15.48 -3.49 5.92
C THR A 147 15.56 -2.16 6.68
N GLN A 148 15.81 -1.05 5.98
CA GLN A 148 15.99 0.25 6.60
C GLN A 148 14.63 0.81 7.07
N PRO A 149 14.53 1.30 8.32
CA PRO A 149 13.33 1.96 8.82
C PRO A 149 12.95 3.22 8.01
N MET A 150 11.83 3.13 7.29
CA MET A 150 11.23 4.24 6.55
C MET A 150 9.92 4.69 7.20
N THR A 151 9.55 5.95 7.02
CA THR A 151 8.27 6.46 7.53
C THR A 151 7.11 5.74 6.82
N ALA A 152 6.24 5.08 7.58
CA ALA A 152 5.17 4.26 7.03
C ALA A 152 4.00 5.10 6.50
N GLY A 153 3.62 6.17 7.22
CA GLY A 153 2.44 6.96 6.85
C GLY A 153 1.17 6.11 6.82
N SER A 154 0.25 6.39 5.90
CA SER A 154 -1.02 5.65 5.76
C SER A 154 -0.90 4.24 5.19
N THR A 155 0.31 3.73 4.90
CA THR A 155 0.49 2.42 4.26
C THR A 155 -0.10 1.27 5.10
N TYR A 156 -0.19 1.43 6.42
CA TYR A 156 -0.80 0.46 7.35
C TYR A 156 -2.27 0.13 7.03
N LYS A 157 -2.96 1.01 6.29
CA LYS A 157 -4.36 0.83 5.92
C LYS A 157 -4.55 -0.39 5.03
N LEU A 158 -3.58 -0.76 4.20
CA LEU A 158 -3.68 -1.99 3.39
C LEU A 158 -3.78 -3.26 4.26
N PRO A 159 -2.78 -3.60 5.09
CA PRO A 159 -2.87 -4.79 5.95
C PRO A 159 -4.03 -4.69 6.97
N LEU A 160 -4.40 -3.49 7.43
CA LEU A 160 -5.61 -3.31 8.26
C LEU A 160 -6.88 -3.77 7.52
N ASN A 161 -7.08 -3.32 6.28
CA ASN A 161 -8.26 -3.69 5.49
C ASN A 161 -8.26 -5.19 5.16
N MET A 162 -7.09 -5.79 4.90
CA MET A 162 -6.96 -7.24 4.73
C MET A 162 -7.40 -8.01 5.99
N LEU A 163 -7.07 -7.53 7.19
CA LEU A 163 -7.54 -8.16 8.45
C LEU A 163 -9.05 -8.11 8.60
N VAL A 164 -9.69 -7.03 8.14
CA VAL A 164 -11.16 -6.94 8.15
C VAL A 164 -11.80 -7.88 7.12
N VAL A 165 -11.22 -8.01 5.92
CA VAL A 165 -11.65 -9.04 4.95
C VAL A 165 -11.55 -10.43 5.56
N ASP A 166 -10.46 -10.72 6.29
CA ASP A 166 -10.31 -12.00 7.00
C ASP A 166 -11.42 -12.20 8.04
N ALA A 167 -11.74 -11.17 8.83
CA ALA A 167 -12.79 -11.24 9.84
C ALA A 167 -14.19 -11.46 9.23
N VAL A 168 -14.48 -10.84 8.07
CA VAL A 168 -15.71 -11.07 7.31
C VAL A 168 -15.76 -12.51 6.79
N ALA A 169 -14.66 -13.01 6.21
CA ALA A 169 -14.57 -14.38 5.72
C ALA A 169 -14.70 -15.44 6.85
N GLU A 170 -14.27 -15.09 8.06
CA GLU A 170 -14.46 -15.89 9.28
C GLU A 170 -15.88 -15.79 9.87
N GLY A 171 -16.76 -14.98 9.27
CA GLY A 171 -18.15 -14.80 9.70
C GLY A 171 -18.32 -13.91 10.93
N LYS A 172 -17.29 -13.14 11.32
CA LYS A 172 -17.36 -12.21 12.47
C LYS A 172 -18.20 -10.98 12.16
N TYR A 173 -18.20 -10.55 10.89
CA TYR A 173 -18.92 -9.37 10.42
C TYR A 173 -19.60 -9.66 9.08
N THR A 174 -20.62 -8.86 8.77
CA THR A 174 -21.25 -8.85 7.45
C THR A 174 -20.91 -7.56 6.72
N LEU A 175 -20.98 -7.56 5.39
CA LEU A 175 -20.73 -6.36 4.58
C LEU A 175 -21.90 -5.35 4.63
N THR A 176 -23.09 -5.79 5.02
CA THR A 176 -24.30 -4.95 5.05
C THR A 176 -24.57 -4.31 6.41
N GLU A 177 -24.02 -4.89 7.48
CA GLU A 177 -24.08 -4.29 8.82
C GLU A 177 -23.42 -2.91 8.81
N ARG A 178 -24.09 -1.95 9.46
CA ARG A 178 -23.57 -0.60 9.67
C ARG A 178 -23.15 -0.44 11.11
N PHE A 179 -21.94 0.05 11.32
CA PHE A 179 -21.32 0.23 12.62
C PHE A 179 -21.38 1.70 13.01
N ASP A 180 -21.79 1.98 14.23
CA ASP A 180 -21.72 3.32 14.82
C ASP A 180 -20.29 3.84 14.80
N ILE A 181 -20.11 5.04 14.27
CA ILE A 181 -18.84 5.76 14.20
C ILE A 181 -18.84 7.07 15.00
N THR A 182 -19.93 7.38 15.71
CA THR A 182 -20.08 8.65 16.46
C THR A 182 -19.07 8.84 17.59
N ASN A 183 -18.55 7.74 18.12
CA ASN A 183 -17.57 7.71 19.21
C ASN A 183 -16.23 7.10 18.78
N THR A 184 -16.00 6.94 17.47
CA THR A 184 -14.73 6.40 16.98
C THR A 184 -13.60 7.35 17.36
N GLY A 185 -12.45 6.79 17.77
CA GLY A 185 -11.26 7.59 18.06
C GLY A 185 -10.89 8.50 16.87
N TYR A 186 -10.32 9.68 17.11
CA TYR A 186 -9.94 10.60 16.03
C TYR A 186 -8.68 11.40 16.35
N GLU A 187 -7.88 11.67 15.32
CA GLU A 187 -6.79 12.65 15.39
C GLU A 187 -7.27 14.05 15.06
N TYR A 188 -8.23 14.16 14.14
CA TYR A 188 -8.78 15.43 13.68
C TYR A 188 -10.31 15.41 13.75
N LYS A 189 -10.85 16.18 14.70
CA LYS A 189 -12.30 16.17 15.01
C LYS A 189 -13.17 16.58 13.81
N PHE A 190 -12.71 17.53 13.00
CA PHE A 190 -13.52 18.02 11.88
C PHE A 190 -13.69 16.97 10.78
N GLU A 191 -12.63 16.18 10.48
CA GLU A 191 -12.75 15.01 9.59
C GLU A 191 -13.74 14.00 10.18
N HIS A 192 -13.57 13.64 11.46
CA HIS A 192 -14.48 12.73 12.14
C HIS A 192 -15.95 13.18 12.04
N ASP A 193 -16.23 14.42 12.43
CA ASP A 193 -17.60 14.97 12.39
C ASP A 193 -18.15 15.01 10.96
N ALA A 194 -17.30 15.25 9.95
CA ALA A 194 -17.71 15.22 8.55
C ALA A 194 -18.18 13.81 8.14
N TYR A 195 -17.44 12.76 8.50
CA TYR A 195 -17.83 11.37 8.23
C TYR A 195 -19.07 10.94 9.02
N VAL A 196 -19.15 11.30 10.29
CA VAL A 196 -20.36 11.08 11.10
C VAL A 196 -21.58 11.72 10.44
N ASN A 197 -21.48 12.97 9.99
CA ASN A 197 -22.59 13.65 9.33
C ASN A 197 -22.93 13.04 7.97
N GLN A 198 -21.92 12.76 7.14
CA GLN A 198 -22.10 12.20 5.80
C GLN A 198 -22.80 10.83 5.82
N PHE A 199 -22.44 9.99 6.80
CA PHE A 199 -22.95 8.63 6.91
C PHE A 199 -24.06 8.49 7.96
N GLY A 200 -24.63 9.59 8.48
CA GLY A 200 -25.71 9.53 9.47
C GLY A 200 -25.33 8.74 10.73
N GLY A 201 -24.08 8.85 11.16
CA GLY A 201 -23.54 8.25 12.37
C GLY A 201 -23.05 6.82 12.26
N ALA A 202 -23.24 6.12 11.12
CA ALA A 202 -22.81 4.73 10.99
C ALA A 202 -22.35 4.36 9.58
N MET A 203 -21.30 3.55 9.44
CA MET A 203 -20.75 3.13 8.14
C MET A 203 -20.78 1.61 7.98
N SER A 204 -20.98 1.12 6.75
CA SER A 204 -20.76 -0.30 6.43
C SER A 204 -19.27 -0.62 6.27
N ILE A 205 -18.88 -1.90 6.32
CA ILE A 205 -17.49 -2.30 6.03
C ILE A 205 -17.04 -1.80 4.65
N PRO A 206 -17.78 -2.03 3.54
CA PRO A 206 -17.40 -1.52 2.24
C PRO A 206 -17.18 0.00 2.21
N ASP A 207 -18.06 0.80 2.84
CA ASP A 207 -17.86 2.25 2.95
C ASP A 207 -16.54 2.57 3.66
N MET A 208 -16.27 1.91 4.79
CA MET A 208 -15.06 2.19 5.54
C MET A 208 -13.79 1.76 4.78
N GLN A 209 -13.84 0.65 4.05
CA GLN A 209 -12.71 0.16 3.27
C GLN A 209 -12.41 1.09 2.09
N GLU A 210 -13.43 1.55 1.37
CA GLU A 210 -13.27 2.52 0.27
C GLU A 210 -12.61 3.80 0.78
N TYR A 211 -13.15 4.40 1.84
CA TYR A 211 -12.61 5.67 2.32
C TYR A 211 -11.24 5.56 3.00
N SER A 212 -10.96 4.42 3.62
CA SER A 212 -9.62 4.13 4.16
C SER A 212 -8.59 3.91 3.06
N LEU A 213 -8.90 3.18 1.98
CA LEU A 213 -7.93 2.82 0.95
C LEU A 213 -7.79 3.87 -0.16
N VAL A 214 -8.91 4.34 -0.70
CA VAL A 214 -8.94 5.23 -1.87
C VAL A 214 -8.66 6.67 -1.47
N TYR A 215 -9.31 7.14 -0.40
CA TYR A 215 -9.18 8.53 0.08
C TYR A 215 -8.16 8.67 1.21
N SER A 216 -7.62 7.56 1.73
CA SER A 216 -6.64 7.55 2.81
C SER A 216 -7.13 8.23 4.09
N GLU A 217 -8.41 8.12 4.40
CA GLU A 217 -9.04 8.79 5.54
C GLU A 217 -8.78 8.05 6.85
N ASN A 218 -8.64 8.78 7.96
CA ASN A 218 -8.29 8.19 9.25
C ASN A 218 -9.52 7.70 10.01
N THR A 219 -10.61 8.46 10.00
CA THR A 219 -11.86 8.10 10.70
C THR A 219 -12.37 6.72 10.27
N PRO A 220 -12.51 6.42 8.97
CA PRO A 220 -12.95 5.09 8.53
C PRO A 220 -11.92 3.98 8.83
N ALA A 221 -10.62 4.30 8.79
CA ALA A 221 -9.57 3.34 9.16
C ALA A 221 -9.60 2.99 10.66
N TYR A 222 -9.83 3.98 11.53
CA TYR A 222 -9.92 3.75 12.97
C TYR A 222 -11.20 3.01 13.33
N ALA A 223 -12.28 3.34 12.65
CA ALA A 223 -13.52 2.60 12.68
C ALA A 223 -13.26 1.11 12.36
N LEU A 224 -12.61 0.78 11.23
CA LEU A 224 -12.21 -0.60 10.92
C LEU A 224 -11.33 -1.25 12.00
N ALA A 225 -10.38 -0.50 12.57
CA ALA A 225 -9.50 -1.01 13.62
C ALA A 225 -10.27 -1.34 14.92
N GLU A 226 -11.29 -0.57 15.30
CA GLU A 226 -12.14 -0.87 16.48
C GLU A 226 -12.84 -2.23 16.35
N ARG A 227 -13.20 -2.63 15.12
CA ARG A 227 -13.75 -3.96 14.83
C ARG A 227 -12.71 -5.08 15.00
N LEU A 228 -11.44 -4.73 15.11
CA LEU A 228 -10.34 -5.65 15.39
C LEU A 228 -9.82 -5.53 16.82
N GLY A 229 -10.52 -4.81 17.70
CA GLY A 229 -10.10 -4.54 19.08
C GLY A 229 -9.30 -3.25 19.26
N GLY A 230 -9.33 -2.35 18.26
CA GLY A 230 -8.61 -1.09 18.24
C GLY A 230 -7.29 -1.16 17.48
N LEU A 231 -6.63 -0.01 17.32
CA LEU A 231 -5.38 0.11 16.56
C LEU A 231 -4.26 -0.78 17.11
N ASP A 232 -4.09 -0.87 18.42
CA ASP A 232 -3.03 -1.70 19.01
C ASP A 232 -3.22 -3.18 18.69
N ALA A 233 -4.45 -3.68 18.80
CA ALA A 233 -4.79 -5.03 18.42
C ALA A 233 -4.56 -5.26 16.91
N ALA A 234 -5.04 -4.33 16.06
CA ALA A 234 -4.85 -4.42 14.61
C ALA A 234 -3.36 -4.47 14.20
N PHE A 235 -2.52 -3.60 14.75
CA PHE A 235 -1.08 -3.59 14.47
C PHE A 235 -0.38 -4.88 14.94
N SER A 236 -0.80 -5.44 16.09
CA SER A 236 -0.24 -6.71 16.58
C SER A 236 -0.49 -7.90 15.66
N MET A 237 -1.53 -7.82 14.81
CA MET A 237 -1.93 -8.87 13.87
C MET A 237 -1.28 -8.74 12.48
N MET A 238 -0.56 -7.66 12.20
CA MET A 238 -0.02 -7.36 10.87
C MET A 238 1.07 -8.32 10.38
N ASN A 239 1.66 -9.10 11.30
CA ASN A 239 2.63 -10.15 10.97
C ASN A 239 2.00 -11.31 10.17
N LYS A 240 0.66 -11.41 10.15
CA LYS A 240 -0.09 -12.41 9.37
C LYS A 240 0.26 -12.41 7.88
N TYR A 241 0.66 -11.26 7.34
CA TYR A 241 0.92 -11.09 5.90
C TYR A 241 2.41 -11.00 5.54
N GLY A 242 3.30 -11.05 6.53
CA GLY A 242 4.73 -10.94 6.31
C GLY A 242 5.46 -10.53 7.58
N THR A 243 6.76 -10.77 7.61
CA THR A 243 7.64 -10.29 8.67
C THR A 243 8.98 -9.93 8.07
N SER A 244 9.33 -8.65 8.16
CA SER A 244 10.61 -8.13 7.71
C SER A 244 11.75 -8.76 8.51
N LYS A 245 12.84 -9.07 7.83
CA LYS A 245 14.10 -9.56 8.44
C LYS A 245 14.91 -8.43 9.12
N GLY A 246 14.47 -7.17 8.98
CA GLY A 246 15.09 -6.00 9.59
C GLY A 246 14.71 -5.79 11.06
N GLU A 247 15.18 -4.67 11.63
CA GLU A 247 14.88 -4.28 13.03
C GLU A 247 13.37 -4.13 13.28
N ILE A 248 12.63 -3.64 12.27
CA ILE A 248 11.19 -3.50 12.33
C ILE A 248 10.56 -4.68 11.60
N PRO A 249 9.84 -5.57 12.30
CA PRO A 249 9.24 -6.75 11.69
C PRO A 249 8.00 -6.44 10.84
N THR A 250 7.24 -5.41 11.19
CA THR A 250 6.00 -5.03 10.46
C THR A 250 5.91 -3.51 10.35
N ILE A 251 5.06 -2.88 11.16
CA ILE A 251 4.89 -1.44 11.29
C ILE A 251 4.99 -1.12 12.77
N ARG A 252 5.97 -0.30 13.12
CA ARG A 252 6.20 0.22 14.47
C ARG A 252 5.40 1.49 14.65
N ARG A 253 4.44 1.47 15.58
CA ARG A 253 3.46 2.55 15.77
C ARG A 253 4.09 3.76 16.46
N GLU A 254 5.01 3.52 17.39
CA GLU A 254 5.60 4.51 18.29
C GLU A 254 6.30 5.65 17.53
N ASP A 255 6.95 5.32 16.41
CA ASP A 255 7.67 6.27 15.56
C ASP A 255 7.24 6.24 14.09
N ASN A 256 6.12 5.56 13.79
CA ASN A 256 5.54 5.44 12.45
C ASN A 256 6.55 4.91 11.41
N LYS A 257 7.18 3.78 11.72
CA LYS A 257 8.24 3.19 10.88
C LYS A 257 7.88 1.80 10.37
N THR A 258 8.38 1.47 9.18
CA THR A 258 8.24 0.18 8.51
C THR A 258 9.43 -0.06 7.57
N THR A 259 9.42 -1.14 6.81
CA THR A 259 10.47 -1.49 5.85
C THR A 259 9.84 -1.94 4.52
N THR A 260 10.57 -1.78 3.41
CA THR A 260 10.07 -2.30 2.12
C THR A 260 10.16 -3.83 2.04
N ASP A 261 11.02 -4.46 2.85
CA ASP A 261 11.08 -5.91 3.05
C ASP A 261 9.79 -6.49 3.67
N TYR A 262 9.12 -5.74 4.57
CA TYR A 262 7.79 -6.12 5.06
C TYR A 262 6.74 -5.97 3.96
N TYR A 263 6.67 -4.80 3.31
CA TYR A 263 5.62 -4.53 2.34
C TYR A 263 5.66 -5.40 1.09
N ILE A 264 6.85 -5.81 0.62
CA ILE A 264 6.91 -6.72 -0.53
C ILE A 264 6.29 -8.08 -0.20
N GLN A 265 6.35 -8.53 1.06
CA GLN A 265 5.69 -9.75 1.51
C GLN A 265 4.17 -9.56 1.62
N VAL A 266 3.71 -8.42 2.14
CA VAL A 266 2.27 -8.08 2.17
C VAL A 266 1.67 -8.07 0.76
N LEU A 267 2.35 -7.42 -0.18
CA LEU A 267 1.92 -7.36 -1.58
C LEU A 267 1.96 -8.72 -2.25
N GLU A 268 2.96 -9.56 -1.96
CA GLU A 268 2.99 -10.93 -2.46
C GLU A 268 1.85 -11.78 -1.88
N TYR A 269 1.54 -11.62 -0.59
CA TYR A 269 0.41 -12.30 0.02
C TYR A 269 -0.91 -11.89 -0.65
N LEU A 270 -1.13 -10.58 -0.83
CA LEU A 270 -2.30 -10.05 -1.52
C LEU A 270 -2.40 -10.58 -2.95
N TYR A 271 -1.30 -10.53 -3.71
CA TYR A 271 -1.24 -11.02 -5.09
C TYR A 271 -1.59 -12.51 -5.22
N ARG A 272 -1.19 -13.34 -4.25
CA ARG A 272 -1.50 -14.79 -4.26
C ARG A 272 -2.93 -15.10 -3.83
N ASN A 273 -3.65 -14.15 -3.26
CA ASN A 273 -4.99 -14.33 -2.68
C ASN A 273 -6.02 -13.35 -3.27
N GLN A 274 -5.85 -12.94 -4.53
CA GLN A 274 -6.66 -11.88 -5.16
C GLN A 274 -8.17 -12.13 -5.10
N GLU A 275 -8.63 -13.37 -5.29
CA GLU A 275 -10.06 -13.69 -5.22
C GLU A 275 -10.67 -13.35 -3.86
N LYS A 276 -9.94 -13.64 -2.78
CA LYS A 276 -10.40 -13.34 -1.42
C LYS A 276 -10.44 -11.84 -1.13
N TYR A 277 -9.51 -11.08 -1.71
CA TYR A 277 -9.35 -9.64 -1.47
C TYR A 277 -9.89 -8.78 -2.63
N ALA A 278 -10.71 -9.33 -3.52
CA ALA A 278 -11.13 -8.67 -4.75
C ALA A 278 -11.80 -7.31 -4.49
N ASP A 279 -12.58 -7.19 -3.42
CA ASP A 279 -13.31 -5.96 -3.07
C ASP A 279 -12.42 -4.83 -2.55
N ILE A 280 -11.14 -5.09 -2.28
CA ILE A 280 -10.16 -4.09 -1.80
C ILE A 280 -8.98 -3.88 -2.76
N ILE A 281 -9.05 -4.47 -3.96
CA ILE A 281 -8.10 -4.27 -5.05
C ILE A 281 -8.78 -3.33 -6.06
N TYR A 282 -8.36 -2.05 -6.06
CA TYR A 282 -8.86 -1.02 -6.96
C TYR A 282 -7.99 -0.85 -8.20
#